data_AF-A0A7X1B4Z8-F1
#
_entry.id   AF-A0A7X1B4Z8-F1
#
_cell.length_a   1.000
_cell.length_b   1.000
_cell.length_c   1.000
_cell.angle_alpha   90.00
_cell.angle_beta   90.00
_cell.angle_gamma   90.00
#
_symmetry.space_group_name_H-M   'P 1'
#
loop_
_entity.id
_entity.type
_entity.pdbx_description
1 polymer ?
#
loop_
_entity_poly.entity_id
_entity_poly.type
_entity_poly.pdbx_seq_one_letter_code
_entity_poly.pdbx_strand_id
1 'polypeptide(L)'
;MSRRVRKTEVFSLSFLDCICCGFGAIILLFIVSMGVQATEIIKLQKVLENTLMQRQLMLADYQIRNDELDVHLSLERSKRRRTDKERNTLEALIAELRQQINDKEKAKELLVSDLESIEEELAALQIEPEVEQKIIKPVPIGVPVESNVIAFVIDTSGSMREHSTNLINPHVVRKFEEVITSYPEVKGIQLLDASGRFIMGSRLGGRWLPDSAEMRESMVRQVRLYPFESESNPVPGIKRAIRQLYDPEAEELHFGIYVFGDEFTGKPEPVLAEIRKLNQDKDGKRIARINAIGFPNVINNGAMLLQNSGVKFAKLMHDLTYEHGGAFIGMNRENLDSIDRNERGRYPTPPPPPTRGGGVIIRFPGI
;
A
#
# COMPACT_ATOMS: atom_id res chain seq x y z
N MET A 1 -56.57 119.18 73.56
CA MET A 1 -56.10 118.78 72.21
C MET A 1 -56.92 117.59 71.74
N SER A 2 -57.60 117.75 70.61
CA SER A 2 -58.57 116.79 70.06
C SER A 2 -57.90 115.50 69.58
N ARG A 3 -58.34 114.34 70.11
CA ARG A 3 -57.91 113.01 69.63
C ARG A 3 -58.92 112.52 68.60
N ARG A 4 -58.57 112.64 67.32
CA ARG A 4 -59.35 112.10 66.19
C ARG A 4 -59.31 110.56 66.27
N VAL A 5 -60.42 109.94 66.67
CA VAL A 5 -60.61 108.49 66.56
C VAL A 5 -60.87 108.18 65.08
N ARG A 6 -59.90 107.57 64.40
CA ARG A 6 -60.12 106.98 63.08
C ARG A 6 -61.01 105.76 63.26
N LYS A 7 -62.22 105.79 62.68
CA LYS A 7 -63.04 104.60 62.48
C LYS A 7 -62.28 103.68 61.53
N THR A 8 -61.79 102.56 62.03
CA THR A 8 -61.23 101.49 61.21
C THR A 8 -62.38 100.78 60.53
N GLU A 9 -62.52 100.94 59.21
CA GLU A 9 -63.37 100.07 58.41
C GLU A 9 -62.82 98.65 58.53
N VAL A 10 -63.68 97.71 58.91
CA VAL A 10 -63.32 96.32 59.25
C VAL A 10 -62.82 95.54 58.02
N PHE A 11 -62.96 96.11 56.82
CA PHE A 11 -62.35 95.64 55.58
C PHE A 11 -61.42 96.72 55.01
N SER A 12 -60.22 96.83 55.59
CA SER A 12 -59.18 97.74 55.09
C SER A 12 -58.47 97.14 53.87
N LEU A 13 -57.96 98.00 52.98
CA LEU A 13 -57.19 97.64 51.78
C LEU A 13 -56.06 96.62 52.09
N SER A 14 -55.48 96.71 53.28
CA SER A 14 -54.43 95.82 53.79
C SER A 14 -54.88 94.37 54.05
N PHE A 15 -56.18 94.13 54.31
CA PHE A 15 -56.72 92.77 54.47
C PHE A 15 -56.84 92.04 53.13
N LEU A 16 -57.25 92.77 52.08
CA LEU A 16 -57.31 92.23 50.71
C LEU A 16 -55.91 91.87 50.20
N ASP A 17 -54.90 92.71 50.49
CA ASP A 17 -53.51 92.44 50.12
C ASP A 17 -52.96 91.18 50.82
N CYS A 18 -53.32 90.95 52.09
CA CYS A 18 -52.88 89.77 52.84
C CYS A 18 -53.53 88.47 52.32
N ILE A 19 -54.82 88.49 51.99
CA ILE A 19 -55.50 87.34 51.37
C ILE A 19 -54.97 87.07 49.97
N CYS A 20 -54.73 88.10 49.16
CA CYS A 20 -54.17 87.97 47.82
C CYS A 20 -52.75 87.37 47.87
N CYS A 21 -51.92 87.81 48.81
CA CYS A 21 -50.58 87.25 49.03
C CYS A 21 -50.64 85.79 49.48
N GLY A 22 -51.51 85.46 50.45
CA GLY A 22 -51.70 84.09 50.92
C GLY A 22 -52.22 83.15 49.84
N PHE A 23 -53.20 83.58 49.05
CA PHE A 23 -53.74 82.81 47.94
C PHE A 23 -52.72 82.63 46.80
N GLY A 24 -51.94 83.67 46.50
CA GLY A 24 -50.85 83.60 45.53
C GLY A 24 -49.76 82.59 45.93
N ALA A 25 -49.39 82.56 47.22
CA ALA A 25 -48.44 81.58 47.76
C ALA A 25 -48.96 80.14 47.64
N ILE A 26 -50.26 79.91 47.88
CA ILE A 26 -50.90 78.60 47.72
C ILE A 26 -50.91 78.17 46.24
N ILE A 27 -51.26 79.08 45.32
CA ILE A 27 -51.22 78.78 43.87
C ILE A 27 -49.81 78.43 43.40
N LEU A 28 -48.80 79.20 43.82
CA LEU A 28 -47.41 78.93 43.46
C LEU A 28 -46.95 77.55 43.97
N LEU A 29 -47.27 77.21 45.22
CA LEU A 29 -46.96 75.90 45.79
C LEU A 29 -47.65 74.77 45.01
N PHE A 30 -48.91 74.98 44.61
CA PHE A 30 -49.66 74.03 43.79
C PHE A 30 -49.04 73.83 42.40
N ILE A 31 -48.68 74.91 41.70
CA ILE A 31 -48.04 74.84 40.37
C ILE A 31 -46.68 74.12 40.46
N VAL A 32 -45.87 74.42 41.46
CA VAL A 32 -44.58 73.75 41.68
C VAL A 32 -44.80 72.26 42.00
N SER A 33 -45.75 71.94 42.89
CA SER A 33 -46.07 70.56 43.25
C SER A 33 -46.54 69.75 42.04
N MET A 34 -47.44 70.30 41.21
CA MET A 34 -47.90 69.62 39.99
C MET A 34 -46.78 69.45 38.96
N GLY A 35 -45.92 70.46 38.79
CA GLY A 35 -44.77 70.39 37.89
C GLY A 35 -43.79 69.29 38.29
N VAL A 36 -43.46 69.17 39.59
CA VAL A 36 -42.58 68.11 40.11
C VAL A 36 -43.19 66.73 39.86
N GLN A 37 -44.47 66.52 40.21
CA GLN A 37 -45.17 65.25 39.98
C GLN A 37 -45.17 64.84 38.50
N ALA A 38 -45.45 65.77 37.58
CA ALA A 38 -45.42 65.48 36.15
C ALA A 38 -44.02 65.06 35.68
N THR A 39 -42.95 65.70 36.17
CA THR A 39 -41.58 65.31 35.80
C THR A 39 -41.18 63.95 36.37
N GLU A 40 -41.62 63.59 37.58
CA GLU A 40 -41.37 62.28 38.17
C GLU A 40 -42.08 61.17 37.39
N ILE A 41 -43.33 61.39 36.98
CA ILE A 41 -44.08 60.43 36.15
C ILE A 41 -43.36 60.17 34.82
N ILE A 42 -42.89 61.22 34.13
CA ILE A 42 -42.16 61.08 32.86
C ILE A 42 -40.84 60.32 33.06
N LYS A 43 -40.11 60.60 34.15
CA LYS A 43 -38.87 59.87 34.48
C LYS A 43 -39.15 58.39 34.74
N LEU A 44 -40.18 58.08 35.52
CA LEU A 44 -40.58 56.70 35.82
C LEU A 44 -41.02 55.95 34.56
N GLN A 45 -41.78 56.59 33.68
CA GLN A 45 -42.16 56.01 32.38
C GLN A 45 -40.94 55.66 31.54
N LYS A 46 -39.97 56.57 31.40
CA LYS A 46 -38.73 56.30 30.66
C LYS A 46 -37.91 55.15 31.26
N VAL A 47 -37.81 55.09 32.59
CA VAL A 47 -37.12 53.99 33.27
C VAL A 47 -37.84 52.66 33.03
N LEU A 48 -39.17 52.66 33.08
CA LEU A 48 -39.97 51.48 32.80
C LEU A 48 -39.81 51.02 31.35
N GLU A 49 -39.90 51.93 30.38
CA GLU A 49 -39.69 51.64 28.95
C GLU A 49 -38.31 51.04 28.69
N ASN A 50 -37.26 51.65 29.24
CA ASN A 50 -35.89 51.13 29.12
C ASN A 50 -35.75 49.74 29.74
N THR A 51 -36.39 49.51 30.90
CA THR A 51 -36.37 48.20 31.56
C THR A 51 -37.11 47.15 30.75
N LEU A 52 -38.28 47.50 30.19
CA LEU A 52 -39.04 46.61 29.30
C LEU A 52 -38.25 46.27 28.04
N MET A 53 -37.62 47.25 27.42
CA MET A 53 -36.77 47.03 26.24
C MET A 53 -35.58 46.13 26.56
N GLN A 54 -34.90 46.34 27.69
CA GLN A 54 -33.82 45.46 28.15
C GLN A 54 -34.30 44.04 28.39
N ARG A 55 -35.48 43.85 28.98
CA ARG A 55 -36.07 42.52 29.21
C ARG A 55 -36.45 41.85 27.89
N GLN A 56 -36.99 42.58 26.92
CA GLN A 56 -37.30 42.05 25.58
C GLN A 56 -36.03 41.60 24.85
N LEU A 57 -34.95 42.38 24.91
CA LEU A 57 -33.66 42.00 24.33
C LEU A 57 -33.09 40.73 24.99
N MET A 58 -33.13 40.64 26.32
CA MET A 58 -32.72 39.40 27.00
C MET A 58 -33.54 38.19 26.55
N LEU A 59 -34.87 38.33 26.42
CA LEU A 59 -35.72 37.23 25.95
C LEU A 59 -35.36 36.80 24.52
N ALA A 60 -35.08 37.75 23.63
CA ALA A 60 -34.63 37.46 22.27
C ALA A 60 -33.27 36.72 22.28
N ASP A 61 -32.30 37.16 23.10
CA ASP A 61 -31.02 36.48 23.24
C ASP A 61 -31.19 35.05 23.77
N TYR A 62 -32.08 34.84 24.74
CA TYR A 62 -32.39 33.50 25.25
C TYR A 62 -33.04 32.60 24.18
N GLN A 63 -33.91 33.15 23.34
CA GLN A 63 -34.52 32.41 22.23
C GLN A 63 -33.45 31.99 21.21
N ILE A 64 -32.58 32.91 20.80
CA ILE A 64 -31.49 32.61 19.86
C ILE A 64 -30.58 31.51 20.42
N ARG A 65 -30.19 31.60 21.70
CA ARG A 65 -29.37 30.56 22.34
C ARG A 65 -30.06 29.21 22.42
N ASN A 66 -31.37 29.19 22.68
CA ASN A 66 -32.14 27.94 22.70
C ASN A 66 -32.22 27.32 21.31
N ASP A 67 -32.42 28.12 20.26
CA ASP A 67 -32.46 27.66 18.88
C ASP A 67 -31.09 27.11 18.44
N GLU A 68 -30.00 27.82 18.78
CA GLU A 68 -28.62 27.34 18.55
C GLU A 68 -28.36 26.01 19.26
N LEU A 69 -28.81 25.87 20.51
CA LEU A 69 -28.67 24.65 21.27
C LEU A 69 -29.47 23.49 20.66
N ASP A 70 -30.70 23.74 20.20
CA ASP A 70 -31.53 22.72 19.56
C ASP A 70 -30.93 22.27 18.23
N VAL A 71 -30.43 23.20 17.42
CA VAL A 71 -29.68 22.89 16.20
C VAL A 71 -28.45 22.04 16.52
N HIS A 72 -27.66 22.41 17.52
CA HIS A 72 -26.49 21.64 17.93
C HIS A 72 -26.86 20.23 18.42
N LEU A 73 -27.92 20.10 19.22
CA LEU A 73 -28.43 18.80 19.68
C LEU A 73 -28.94 17.95 18.51
N SER A 74 -29.60 18.55 17.52
CA SER A 74 -30.07 17.84 16.33
C SER A 74 -28.90 17.31 15.48
N LEU A 75 -27.83 18.11 15.33
CA LEU A 75 -26.62 17.75 14.61
C LEU A 75 -25.91 16.58 15.30
N GLU A 76 -25.72 16.66 16.62
CA GLU A 76 -25.10 15.61 17.41
C GLU A 76 -25.91 14.30 17.40
N ARG A 77 -27.24 14.39 17.45
CA ARG A 77 -28.13 13.22 17.26
C ARG A 77 -27.96 12.60 15.88
N SER A 78 -27.84 13.41 14.83
CA SER A 78 -27.61 12.94 13.46
C SER A 78 -26.25 12.26 13.31
N LYS A 79 -25.19 12.85 13.87
CA LYS A 79 -23.84 12.25 13.91
C LYS A 79 -23.85 10.90 14.63
N ARG A 80 -24.44 10.84 15.83
CA ARG A 80 -24.59 9.57 16.58
C ARG A 80 -25.31 8.50 15.76
N ARG A 81 -26.44 8.84 15.13
CA ARG A 81 -27.17 7.90 14.25
C ARG A 81 -26.32 7.41 13.07
N ARG A 82 -25.46 8.24 12.49
CA ARG A 82 -24.53 7.82 11.43
C ARG A 82 -23.49 6.86 11.97
N THR A 83 -22.83 7.21 13.07
CA THR A 83 -21.84 6.35 13.71
C THR A 83 -22.44 5.02 14.18
N ASP A 84 -23.67 5.01 14.69
CA ASP A 84 -24.35 3.78 15.10
C ASP A 84 -24.70 2.91 13.89
N LYS A 85 -25.10 3.50 12.76
CA LYS A 85 -25.28 2.76 11.50
C LYS A 85 -23.96 2.17 11.03
N GLU A 86 -22.88 2.95 11.02
CA GLU A 86 -21.54 2.49 10.63
C GLU A 86 -21.07 1.34 11.52
N ARG A 87 -21.25 1.45 12.84
CA ARG A 87 -20.97 0.36 13.78
C ARG A 87 -21.77 -0.89 13.47
N ASN A 88 -23.08 -0.78 13.28
CA ASN A 88 -23.92 -1.94 12.94
C ASN A 88 -23.49 -2.58 11.61
N THR A 89 -23.10 -1.79 10.61
CA THR A 89 -22.59 -2.33 9.34
C THR A 89 -21.25 -3.03 9.52
N LEU A 90 -20.35 -2.49 10.34
CA LEU A 90 -19.07 -3.12 10.64
C LEU A 90 -19.25 -4.40 11.46
N GLU A 91 -20.15 -4.42 12.43
CA GLU A 91 -20.49 -5.62 13.20
C GLU A 91 -21.07 -6.73 12.30
N ALA A 92 -21.95 -6.37 11.37
CA ALA A 92 -22.47 -7.31 10.37
C ALA A 92 -21.36 -7.86 9.47
N LEU A 93 -20.46 -7.01 8.99
CA LEU A 93 -19.31 -7.43 8.17
C LEU A 93 -18.36 -8.34 8.95
N ILE A 94 -18.10 -8.04 10.23
CA ILE A 94 -17.29 -8.89 11.11
C ILE A 94 -17.95 -10.26 11.31
N ALA A 95 -19.26 -10.30 11.50
CA ALA A 95 -20.01 -11.55 11.63
C ALA A 95 -19.92 -12.40 10.34
N GLU A 96 -20.07 -11.76 9.18
CA GLU A 96 -19.91 -12.41 7.87
C GLU A 96 -18.50 -12.95 7.67
N LEU A 97 -17.47 -12.15 7.97
CA LEU A 97 -16.07 -12.58 7.87
C LEU A 97 -15.76 -13.75 8.81
N ARG A 98 -16.31 -13.74 10.05
CA ARG A 98 -16.18 -14.87 10.98
C ARG A 98 -16.81 -16.14 10.43
N GLN A 99 -17.98 -16.02 9.79
CA GLN A 99 -18.62 -17.15 9.13
C GLN A 99 -17.75 -17.70 7.98
N GLN A 100 -17.23 -16.82 7.11
CA GLN A 100 -16.35 -17.22 6.03
C GLN A 100 -15.06 -17.90 6.53
N ILE A 101 -14.49 -17.44 7.65
CA ILE A 101 -13.33 -18.08 8.28
C ILE A 101 -13.70 -19.48 8.76
N ASN A 102 -14.81 -19.64 9.48
CA ASN A 102 -15.27 -20.94 9.96
C ASN A 102 -15.55 -21.92 8.80
N ASP A 103 -16.16 -21.43 7.71
CA ASP A 103 -16.42 -22.25 6.53
C ASP A 103 -15.12 -22.68 5.84
N LYS A 104 -14.10 -21.80 5.79
CA LYS A 104 -12.76 -22.14 5.29
C LYS A 104 -12.01 -23.10 6.22
N GLU A 105 -12.16 -22.97 7.53
CA GLU A 105 -11.58 -23.89 8.51
C GLU A 105 -12.17 -25.29 8.35
N LYS A 106 -13.50 -25.41 8.23
CA LYS A 106 -14.16 -26.69 7.94
C LYS A 106 -13.72 -27.27 6.60
N ALA A 107 -13.62 -26.45 5.56
CA ALA A 107 -13.13 -26.90 4.26
C ALA A 107 -11.68 -27.40 4.35
N LYS A 108 -10.83 -26.73 5.13
CA LYS A 108 -9.46 -27.19 5.40
C LYS A 108 -9.47 -28.52 6.15
N GLU A 109 -10.32 -28.68 7.16
CA GLU A 109 -10.41 -29.90 7.95
C GLU A 109 -10.86 -31.10 7.10
N LEU A 110 -11.84 -30.89 6.21
CA LEU A 110 -12.23 -31.87 5.19
C LEU A 110 -11.06 -32.22 4.26
N LEU A 111 -10.33 -31.22 3.75
CA LEU A 111 -9.16 -31.47 2.89
C LEU A 111 -8.04 -32.22 3.62
N VAL A 112 -7.84 -31.98 4.91
CA VAL A 112 -6.87 -32.73 5.72
C VAL A 112 -7.31 -34.18 5.86
N SER A 113 -8.58 -34.44 6.15
CA SER A 113 -9.12 -35.80 6.21
C SER A 113 -9.03 -36.52 4.85
N ASP A 114 -9.29 -35.82 3.75
CA ASP A 114 -9.12 -36.37 2.40
C ASP A 114 -7.64 -36.70 2.11
N LEU A 115 -6.71 -35.85 2.56
CA LEU A 115 -5.28 -36.12 2.45
C LEU A 115 -4.86 -37.33 3.29
N GLU A 116 -5.35 -37.46 4.53
CA GLU A 116 -5.08 -38.63 5.38
C GLU A 116 -5.59 -39.91 4.71
N SER A 117 -6.79 -39.88 4.13
CA SER A 117 -7.33 -41.03 3.36
C SER A 117 -6.47 -41.38 2.14
N ILE A 118 -5.97 -40.38 1.42
CA ILE A 118 -5.08 -40.59 0.26
C ILE A 118 -3.72 -41.11 0.72
N GLU A 119 -3.19 -40.63 1.85
CA GLU A 119 -1.95 -41.12 2.45
C GLU A 119 -2.09 -42.59 2.89
N GLU A 120 -3.22 -42.98 3.47
CA GLU A 120 -3.52 -44.37 3.79
C GLU A 120 -3.62 -45.25 2.54
N GLU A 121 -4.29 -44.77 1.48
CA GLU A 121 -4.34 -45.47 0.18
C GLU A 121 -2.95 -45.60 -0.46
N LEU A 122 -2.12 -44.56 -0.41
CA LEU A 122 -0.74 -44.58 -0.89
C LEU A 122 0.14 -45.51 -0.05
N ALA A 123 -0.02 -45.52 1.28
CA ALA A 123 0.71 -46.41 2.17
C ALA A 123 0.35 -47.88 1.92
N ALA A 124 -0.93 -48.17 1.61
CA ALA A 124 -1.36 -49.50 1.20
C ALA A 124 -0.79 -49.91 -0.17
N LEU A 125 -0.60 -48.96 -1.09
CA LEU A 125 0.05 -49.17 -2.38
C LEU A 125 1.60 -49.28 -2.27
N GLN A 126 2.21 -48.70 -1.24
CA GLN A 126 3.66 -48.74 -0.96
C GLN A 126 4.12 -50.02 -0.25
N ILE A 127 3.27 -51.05 -0.12
CA ILE A 127 3.66 -52.38 0.39
C ILE A 127 4.45 -53.20 -0.67
N GLU A 128 4.69 -52.64 -1.87
CA GLU A 128 5.71 -53.13 -2.82
C GLU A 128 7.07 -52.45 -2.54
N PRO A 129 8.20 -53.17 -2.70
CA PRO A 129 9.36 -53.02 -1.83
C PRO A 129 10.04 -51.65 -1.90
N GLU A 130 10.23 -51.12 -0.70
CA GLU A 130 11.00 -49.97 -0.24
C GLU A 130 12.26 -49.71 -1.09
N VAL A 131 12.23 -48.66 -1.92
CA VAL A 131 13.44 -48.06 -2.47
C VAL A 131 13.88 -47.00 -1.47
N GLU A 132 14.89 -47.31 -0.67
CA GLU A 132 15.57 -46.39 0.25
C GLU A 132 15.91 -45.07 -0.45
N GLN A 133 15.18 -44.00 -0.13
CA GLN A 133 15.59 -42.65 -0.50
C GLN A 133 16.71 -42.20 0.45
N LYS A 134 17.95 -42.35 -0.02
CA LYS A 134 19.13 -41.77 0.64
C LYS A 134 18.94 -40.27 0.83
N ILE A 135 18.97 -39.83 2.08
CA ILE A 135 19.13 -38.42 2.46
C ILE A 135 20.46 -37.92 1.87
N ILE A 136 20.38 -37.16 0.78
CA ILE A 136 21.54 -36.51 0.18
C ILE A 136 21.89 -35.31 1.07
N LYS A 137 23.01 -35.43 1.80
CA LYS A 137 23.67 -34.29 2.46
C LYS A 137 23.89 -33.17 1.43
N PRO A 138 23.72 -31.88 1.77
CA PRO A 138 23.93 -30.80 0.82
C PRO A 138 25.34 -30.89 0.26
N VAL A 139 25.43 -31.26 -1.01
CA VAL A 139 26.70 -31.40 -1.72
C VAL A 139 27.29 -29.99 -1.83
N PRO A 140 28.55 -29.77 -1.39
CA PRO A 140 29.24 -28.53 -1.64
C PRO A 140 29.33 -28.29 -3.14
N ILE A 141 28.93 -27.09 -3.59
CA ILE A 141 29.28 -26.41 -4.85
C ILE A 141 29.83 -27.35 -5.95
N GLY A 142 28.98 -27.70 -6.91
CA GLY A 142 29.41 -28.46 -8.08
C GLY A 142 28.24 -28.87 -8.95
N VAL A 143 27.64 -27.93 -9.68
CA VAL A 143 26.81 -28.30 -10.83
C VAL A 143 27.73 -29.02 -11.82
N PRO A 144 27.39 -30.23 -12.31
CA PRO A 144 28.30 -31.00 -13.16
C PRO A 144 28.69 -30.22 -14.43
N VAL A 145 30.01 -30.07 -14.60
CA VAL A 145 30.74 -29.23 -15.58
C VAL A 145 30.69 -29.83 -17.00
N GLU A 146 29.51 -30.24 -17.45
CA GLU A 146 29.35 -30.86 -18.78
C GLU A 146 28.48 -30.03 -19.73
N SER A 147 27.90 -28.90 -19.30
CA SER A 147 27.13 -28.04 -20.22
C SER A 147 28.07 -27.20 -21.06
N ASN A 148 28.00 -27.33 -22.39
CA ASN A 148 28.79 -26.55 -23.32
C ASN A 148 28.03 -25.35 -23.90
N VAL A 149 26.71 -25.28 -23.69
CA VAL A 149 25.89 -24.09 -23.95
C VAL A 149 24.94 -23.85 -22.79
N ILE A 150 24.77 -22.58 -22.38
CA ILE A 150 24.01 -22.22 -21.18
C ILE A 150 23.00 -21.10 -21.48
N ALA A 151 21.73 -21.35 -21.19
CA ALA A 151 20.68 -20.32 -21.20
C ALA A 151 20.28 -19.94 -19.77
N PHE A 152 20.19 -18.64 -19.52
CA PHE A 152 19.70 -18.08 -18.28
C PHE A 152 18.27 -17.55 -18.49
N VAL A 153 17.35 -17.98 -17.64
CA VAL A 153 15.96 -17.51 -17.59
C VAL A 153 15.78 -16.77 -16.27
N ILE A 154 15.58 -15.46 -16.32
CA ILE A 154 15.48 -14.62 -15.14
C ILE A 154 14.06 -14.10 -14.98
N ASP A 155 13.45 -14.31 -13.82
CA ASP A 155 12.23 -13.61 -13.46
C ASP A 155 12.53 -12.13 -13.21
N THR A 156 11.85 -11.28 -13.96
CA THR A 156 11.93 -9.83 -13.90
C THR A 156 10.61 -9.21 -13.41
N SER A 157 9.78 -10.01 -12.73
CA SER A 157 8.56 -9.60 -12.03
C SER A 157 8.81 -8.50 -10.98
N GLY A 158 7.75 -7.83 -10.56
CA GLY A 158 7.85 -6.73 -9.59
C GLY A 158 8.46 -7.12 -8.24
N SER A 159 8.30 -8.37 -7.80
CA SER A 159 8.89 -8.88 -6.56
C SER A 159 10.40 -9.06 -6.60
N MET A 160 10.92 -9.24 -7.81
CA MET A 160 12.36 -9.32 -8.10
C MET A 160 13.00 -7.94 -8.29
N ARG A 161 12.24 -6.85 -8.16
CA ARG A 161 12.68 -5.47 -8.37
C ARG A 161 12.74 -4.66 -7.08
N GLU A 162 13.60 -3.65 -7.07
CA GLU A 162 13.66 -2.66 -6.01
C GLU A 162 12.56 -1.60 -6.19
N HIS A 163 11.73 -1.40 -5.18
CA HIS A 163 10.57 -0.49 -5.24
C HIS A 163 10.93 0.97 -5.58
N SER A 164 12.13 1.45 -5.20
CA SER A 164 12.54 2.84 -5.39
C SER A 164 13.05 3.14 -6.81
N THR A 165 13.77 2.20 -7.43
CA THR A 165 14.42 2.39 -8.73
C THR A 165 13.76 1.63 -9.87
N ASN A 166 12.89 0.68 -9.55
CA ASN A 166 12.32 -0.30 -10.47
C ASN A 166 13.38 -1.14 -11.23
N LEU A 167 14.63 -1.16 -10.73
CA LEU A 167 15.69 -2.02 -11.26
C LEU A 167 15.61 -3.40 -10.62
N ILE A 168 16.21 -4.42 -11.25
CA ILE A 168 16.32 -5.75 -10.65
C ILE A 168 17.12 -5.66 -9.35
N ASN A 169 16.64 -6.36 -8.32
CA ASN A 169 17.22 -6.33 -6.98
C ASN A 169 18.73 -6.68 -7.03
N PRO A 170 19.60 -5.90 -6.37
CA PRO A 170 21.05 -6.14 -6.35
C PRO A 170 21.44 -7.57 -5.95
N HIS A 171 20.69 -8.22 -5.05
CA HIS A 171 20.97 -9.60 -4.66
C HIS A 171 20.79 -10.60 -5.80
N VAL A 172 19.78 -10.38 -6.66
CA VAL A 172 19.53 -11.22 -7.84
C VAL A 172 20.65 -11.01 -8.85
N VAL A 173 21.01 -9.75 -9.13
CA VAL A 173 22.11 -9.39 -10.03
C VAL A 173 23.43 -10.00 -9.57
N ARG A 174 23.73 -9.91 -8.27
CA ARG A 174 24.93 -10.47 -7.69
C ARG A 174 24.96 -11.99 -7.77
N LYS A 175 23.86 -12.66 -7.40
CA LYS A 175 23.81 -14.13 -7.49
C LYS A 175 23.96 -14.58 -8.93
N PHE A 176 23.38 -13.85 -9.87
CA PHE A 176 23.60 -14.07 -11.29
C PHE A 176 25.08 -13.87 -11.68
N GLU A 177 25.74 -12.80 -11.22
CA GLU A 177 27.18 -12.57 -11.40
C GLU A 177 28.02 -13.72 -10.83
N GLU A 178 27.74 -14.18 -9.60
CA GLU A 178 28.45 -15.30 -8.98
C GLU A 178 28.30 -16.59 -9.79
N VAL A 179 27.09 -16.88 -10.27
CA VAL A 179 26.80 -18.05 -11.09
C VAL A 179 27.52 -17.94 -12.43
N ILE A 180 27.31 -16.87 -13.20
CA ILE A 180 27.90 -16.72 -14.54
C ILE A 180 29.43 -16.66 -14.49
N THR A 181 30.04 -16.11 -13.44
CA THR A 181 31.50 -16.08 -13.28
C THR A 181 32.06 -17.43 -12.80
N SER A 182 31.28 -18.23 -12.07
CA SER A 182 31.74 -19.54 -11.58
C SER A 182 31.89 -20.61 -12.67
N TYR A 183 31.19 -20.47 -13.81
CA TYR A 183 31.30 -21.44 -14.91
C TYR A 183 32.59 -21.23 -15.72
N PRO A 184 33.25 -22.32 -16.17
CA PRO A 184 34.28 -22.21 -17.19
C PRO A 184 33.69 -21.63 -18.48
N GLU A 185 34.55 -21.16 -19.38
CA GLU A 185 34.14 -20.64 -20.69
C GLU A 185 33.39 -21.71 -21.49
N VAL A 186 32.19 -21.39 -21.97
CA VAL A 186 31.32 -22.30 -22.73
C VAL A 186 31.22 -21.86 -24.20
N LYS A 187 30.76 -22.74 -25.09
CA LYS A 187 30.64 -22.43 -26.53
C LYS A 187 29.59 -21.34 -26.80
N GLY A 188 28.57 -21.24 -25.94
CA GLY A 188 27.49 -20.28 -26.13
C GLY A 188 26.72 -19.95 -24.85
N ILE A 189 26.40 -18.67 -24.68
CA ILE A 189 25.57 -18.16 -23.59
C ILE A 189 24.37 -17.39 -24.13
N GLN A 190 23.25 -17.45 -23.41
CA GLN A 190 22.06 -16.68 -23.76
C GLN A 190 21.26 -16.28 -22.52
N LEU A 191 20.52 -15.19 -22.62
CA LEU A 191 19.76 -14.58 -21.53
C LEU A 191 18.33 -14.25 -21.96
N LEU A 192 17.36 -14.79 -21.23
CA LEU A 192 15.93 -14.61 -21.44
C LEU A 192 15.24 -14.16 -20.14
N ASP A 193 14.12 -13.47 -20.27
CA ASP A 193 13.20 -13.28 -19.14
C ASP A 193 12.25 -14.49 -18.98
N ALA A 194 11.53 -14.54 -17.85
CA ALA A 194 10.58 -15.62 -17.55
C ALA A 194 9.44 -15.74 -18.60
N SER A 195 9.10 -14.65 -19.29
CA SER A 195 8.13 -14.64 -20.40
C SER A 195 8.70 -15.16 -21.73
N GLY A 196 10.02 -15.39 -21.81
CA GLY A 196 10.71 -15.90 -23.01
C GLY A 196 11.17 -14.82 -23.99
N ARG A 197 11.23 -13.56 -23.59
CA ARG A 197 11.89 -12.51 -24.37
C ARG A 197 13.39 -12.62 -24.18
N PHE A 198 14.13 -12.60 -25.29
CA PHE A 198 15.58 -12.52 -25.25
C PHE A 198 16.02 -11.14 -24.74
N ILE A 199 16.66 -11.11 -23.57
CA ILE A 199 17.26 -9.90 -23.01
C ILE A 199 18.48 -9.50 -23.85
N MET A 200 19.22 -10.50 -24.34
CA MET A 200 20.42 -10.32 -25.16
C MET A 200 20.23 -10.90 -26.56
N GLY A 201 20.87 -10.30 -27.57
CA GLY A 201 20.84 -10.85 -28.92
C GLY A 201 19.45 -10.89 -29.58
N SER A 202 18.47 -10.11 -29.12
CA SER A 202 17.13 -10.05 -29.72
C SER A 202 17.19 -9.72 -31.22
N ARG A 203 18.14 -8.88 -31.65
CA ARG A 203 18.38 -8.55 -33.07
C ARG A 203 19.03 -9.69 -33.87
N LEU A 204 19.66 -10.65 -33.19
CA LEU A 204 20.31 -11.83 -33.78
C LEU A 204 19.35 -13.04 -33.86
N GLY A 205 18.05 -12.81 -33.62
CA GLY A 205 17.02 -13.86 -33.71
C GLY A 205 17.07 -14.89 -32.59
N GLY A 206 17.71 -14.56 -31.45
CA GLY A 206 17.82 -15.49 -30.33
C GLY A 206 18.77 -16.66 -30.60
N ARG A 207 19.88 -16.42 -31.30
CA ARG A 207 20.98 -17.38 -31.44
C ARG A 207 21.90 -17.39 -30.21
N TRP A 208 22.72 -18.42 -30.09
CA TRP A 208 23.80 -18.47 -29.10
C TRP A 208 24.77 -17.30 -29.27
N LEU A 209 25.14 -16.67 -28.16
CA LEU A 209 26.18 -15.63 -28.13
C LEU A 209 27.50 -16.27 -27.70
N PRO A 210 28.63 -15.91 -28.33
CA PRO A 210 29.93 -16.41 -27.90
C PRO A 210 30.20 -15.96 -26.46
N ASP A 211 30.71 -16.87 -25.65
CA ASP A 211 31.09 -16.57 -24.27
C ASP A 211 32.41 -15.78 -24.26
N SER A 212 32.43 -14.70 -23.50
CA SER A 212 33.63 -13.89 -23.25
C SER A 212 33.45 -13.13 -21.94
N ALA A 213 34.54 -12.72 -21.29
CA ALA A 213 34.46 -11.93 -20.08
C ALA A 213 33.62 -10.64 -20.28
N GLU A 214 33.82 -9.96 -21.41
CA GLU A 214 33.08 -8.75 -21.77
C GLU A 214 31.59 -9.03 -22.00
N MET A 215 31.26 -10.18 -22.61
CA MET A 215 29.88 -10.61 -22.82
C MET A 215 29.19 -10.89 -21.48
N ARG A 216 29.85 -11.62 -20.57
CA ARG A 216 29.32 -11.91 -19.23
C ARG A 216 29.06 -10.62 -18.43
N GLU A 217 30.02 -9.69 -18.43
CA GLU A 217 29.80 -8.38 -17.78
C GLU A 217 28.65 -7.60 -18.41
N SER A 218 28.53 -7.64 -19.74
CA SER A 218 27.43 -7.01 -20.46
C SER A 218 26.09 -7.63 -20.05
N MET A 219 26.02 -8.96 -19.91
CA MET A 219 24.83 -9.65 -19.41
C MET A 219 24.45 -9.18 -18.01
N VAL A 220 25.39 -9.14 -17.07
CA VAL A 220 25.13 -8.67 -15.69
C VAL A 220 24.56 -7.23 -15.71
N ARG A 221 25.12 -6.34 -16.53
CA ARG A 221 24.60 -4.98 -16.69
C ARG A 221 23.19 -4.96 -17.29
N GLN A 222 22.92 -5.78 -18.30
CA GLN A 222 21.61 -5.84 -18.95
C GLN A 222 20.54 -6.42 -18.03
N VAL A 223 20.85 -7.43 -17.22
CA VAL A 223 19.93 -7.94 -16.19
C VAL A 223 19.52 -6.82 -15.24
N ARG A 224 20.49 -6.07 -14.70
CA ARG A 224 20.22 -4.98 -13.77
C ARG A 224 19.33 -3.89 -14.37
N LEU A 225 19.59 -3.52 -15.62
CA LEU A 225 18.92 -2.42 -16.31
C LEU A 225 17.69 -2.85 -17.10
N TYR A 226 17.27 -4.12 -17.02
CA TYR A 226 16.20 -4.63 -17.86
C TYR A 226 14.86 -3.94 -17.53
N PRO A 227 14.24 -3.22 -18.49
CA PRO A 227 13.10 -2.35 -18.18
C PRO A 227 11.76 -3.09 -18.17
N PHE A 228 11.68 -4.30 -18.71
CA PHE A 228 10.41 -5.00 -18.89
C PHE A 228 10.12 -5.98 -17.76
N GLU A 229 8.90 -5.95 -17.24
CA GLU A 229 8.41 -6.93 -16.29
C GLU A 229 7.94 -8.19 -17.01
N SER A 230 8.24 -9.36 -16.43
CA SER A 230 7.73 -10.66 -16.83
C SER A 230 6.61 -11.11 -15.91
N GLU A 231 5.84 -12.09 -16.36
CA GLU A 231 4.93 -12.83 -15.48
C GLU A 231 5.74 -13.70 -14.51
N SER A 232 5.27 -13.88 -13.27
CA SER A 232 5.84 -14.78 -12.24
C SER A 232 5.60 -16.26 -12.60
N ASN A 233 6.07 -16.64 -13.79
CA ASN A 233 5.95 -17.96 -14.38
C ASN A 233 7.18 -18.19 -15.29
N PRO A 234 8.14 -19.04 -14.88
CA PRO A 234 9.36 -19.28 -15.66
C PRO A 234 9.15 -20.19 -16.89
N VAL A 235 7.96 -20.79 -17.01
CA VAL A 235 7.67 -21.84 -18.00
C VAL A 235 7.74 -21.35 -19.44
N PRO A 236 7.17 -20.20 -19.82
CA PRO A 236 7.33 -19.67 -21.18
C PRO A 236 8.79 -19.46 -21.56
N GLY A 237 9.61 -18.96 -20.64
CA GLY A 237 11.05 -18.77 -20.81
C GLY A 237 11.79 -20.07 -21.06
N ILE A 238 11.57 -21.09 -20.23
CA ILE A 238 12.16 -22.42 -20.40
C ILE A 238 11.73 -23.04 -21.73
N LYS A 239 10.44 -22.97 -22.08
CA LYS A 239 9.92 -23.49 -23.34
C LYS A 239 10.54 -22.81 -24.54
N ARG A 240 10.70 -21.48 -24.48
CA ARG A 240 11.32 -20.70 -25.56
C ARG A 240 12.80 -21.05 -25.70
N ALA A 241 13.51 -21.19 -24.58
CA ALA A 241 14.91 -21.59 -24.58
C ALA A 241 15.09 -22.96 -25.26
N ILE A 242 14.32 -23.98 -24.86
CA ILE A 242 14.39 -25.31 -25.48
C ILE A 242 14.05 -25.25 -26.97
N ARG A 243 12.94 -24.61 -27.35
CA ARG A 243 12.48 -24.62 -28.75
C ARG A 243 13.39 -23.84 -29.71
N GLN A 244 14.03 -22.77 -29.25
CA GLN A 244 14.75 -21.85 -30.13
C GLN A 244 16.26 -22.12 -30.13
N LEU A 245 16.82 -22.56 -29.00
CA LEU A 245 18.26 -22.69 -28.82
C LEU A 245 18.77 -24.12 -28.97
N TYR A 246 17.89 -25.12 -28.84
CA TYR A 246 18.25 -26.49 -29.12
C TYR A 246 18.38 -26.70 -30.63
N ASP A 247 19.54 -27.20 -31.05
CA ASP A 247 19.81 -27.61 -32.41
C ASP A 247 20.05 -29.13 -32.43
N PRO A 248 19.13 -29.94 -33.00
CA PRO A 248 19.26 -31.38 -33.04
C PRO A 248 20.40 -31.86 -33.97
N GLU A 249 20.88 -31.00 -34.89
CA GLU A 249 21.95 -31.34 -35.82
C GLU A 249 23.36 -31.06 -35.25
N ALA A 250 23.43 -30.41 -34.07
CA ALA A 250 24.69 -30.10 -33.41
C ALA A 250 25.24 -31.32 -32.65
N GLU A 251 26.31 -31.92 -33.17
CA GLU A 251 27.03 -33.00 -32.49
C GLU A 251 27.57 -32.51 -31.13
N GLU A 252 27.32 -33.29 -30.07
CA GLU A 252 27.76 -33.04 -28.68
C GLU A 252 27.18 -31.77 -28.02
N LEU A 253 25.94 -31.37 -28.30
CA LEU A 253 25.30 -30.27 -27.59
C LEU A 253 24.82 -30.67 -26.17
N HIS A 254 25.48 -30.11 -25.15
CA HIS A 254 25.10 -30.27 -23.75
C HIS A 254 24.49 -28.97 -23.24
N PHE A 255 23.16 -28.93 -23.24
CA PHE A 255 22.41 -27.72 -22.92
C PHE A 255 22.09 -27.61 -21.43
N GLY A 256 22.57 -26.56 -20.77
CA GLY A 256 22.16 -26.16 -19.42
C GLY A 256 21.19 -24.99 -19.42
N ILE A 257 20.12 -25.07 -18.62
CA ILE A 257 19.19 -23.96 -18.36
C ILE A 257 19.27 -23.59 -16.88
N TYR A 258 19.42 -22.31 -16.56
CA TYR A 258 19.37 -21.79 -15.20
C TYR A 258 18.20 -20.85 -15.03
N VAL A 259 17.30 -21.21 -14.13
CA VAL A 259 16.09 -20.45 -13.82
C VAL A 259 16.30 -19.67 -12.52
N PHE A 260 16.07 -18.36 -12.56
CA PHE A 260 16.13 -17.48 -11.39
C PHE A 260 14.72 -16.96 -11.12
N GLY A 261 14.18 -17.17 -9.92
CA GLY A 261 12.84 -16.67 -9.57
C GLY A 261 12.53 -16.80 -8.09
N ASP A 262 11.44 -16.20 -7.65
CA ASP A 262 10.97 -16.20 -6.26
C ASP A 262 9.58 -16.83 -6.10
N GLU A 263 8.71 -16.65 -7.10
CA GLU A 263 7.31 -17.01 -7.00
C GLU A 263 6.75 -17.74 -8.24
N PHE A 264 5.75 -18.60 -8.02
CA PHE A 264 4.98 -19.25 -9.07
C PHE A 264 3.48 -19.21 -8.76
N THR A 265 2.70 -18.68 -9.70
CA THR A 265 1.24 -18.46 -9.53
C THR A 265 0.37 -19.55 -10.19
N GLY A 266 0.95 -20.44 -11.01
CA GLY A 266 0.24 -21.48 -11.75
C GLY A 266 0.02 -22.81 -11.00
N LYS A 267 -0.45 -23.82 -11.74
CA LYS A 267 -0.51 -25.22 -11.28
C LYS A 267 0.79 -25.95 -11.69
N PRO A 268 1.52 -26.60 -10.77
CA PRO A 268 2.78 -27.26 -11.09
C PRO A 268 2.65 -28.48 -12.03
N GLU A 269 1.61 -29.28 -11.87
CA GLU A 269 1.49 -30.59 -12.52
C GLU A 269 1.38 -30.51 -14.05
N PRO A 270 0.55 -29.62 -14.63
CA PRO A 270 0.51 -29.43 -16.09
C PRO A 270 1.83 -28.93 -16.66
N VAL A 271 2.54 -28.11 -15.88
CA VAL A 271 3.83 -27.53 -16.27
C VAL A 271 4.92 -28.60 -16.33
N LEU A 272 5.04 -29.41 -15.27
CA LEU A 272 6.00 -30.52 -15.23
C LEU A 272 5.76 -31.48 -16.39
N ALA A 273 4.49 -31.84 -16.65
CA ALA A 273 4.13 -32.71 -17.77
C ALA A 273 4.48 -32.10 -19.14
N GLU A 274 4.30 -30.78 -19.30
CA GLU A 274 4.63 -30.09 -20.55
C GLU A 274 6.15 -30.02 -20.78
N ILE A 275 6.93 -29.63 -19.77
CA ILE A 275 8.40 -29.56 -19.89
C ILE A 275 8.99 -30.96 -20.06
N ARG A 276 8.44 -31.97 -19.38
CA ARG A 276 8.84 -33.38 -19.56
C ARG A 276 8.71 -33.84 -21.01
N LYS A 277 7.64 -33.45 -21.70
CA LYS A 277 7.44 -33.76 -23.14
C LYS A 277 8.35 -32.94 -24.04
N LEU A 278 8.58 -31.67 -23.71
CA LEU A 278 9.39 -30.77 -24.51
C LEU A 278 10.89 -31.08 -24.43
N ASN A 279 11.35 -31.49 -23.25
CA ASN A 279 12.76 -31.75 -22.96
C ASN A 279 13.15 -33.21 -23.27
N GLN A 280 12.67 -33.73 -24.40
CA GLN A 280 12.97 -35.07 -24.90
C GLN A 280 13.29 -34.98 -26.39
N ASP A 281 14.37 -35.63 -26.80
CA ASP A 281 14.69 -35.83 -28.20
C ASP A 281 13.85 -37.00 -28.77
N LYS A 282 13.97 -37.26 -30.08
CA LYS A 282 13.27 -38.34 -30.80
C LYS A 282 13.48 -39.72 -30.15
N ASP A 283 14.63 -39.94 -29.52
CA ASP A 283 14.98 -41.18 -28.82
C ASP A 283 14.55 -41.20 -27.34
N GLY A 284 13.83 -40.18 -26.87
CA GLY A 284 13.38 -40.04 -25.48
C GLY A 284 14.46 -39.57 -24.50
N LYS A 285 15.70 -39.35 -24.97
CA LYS A 285 16.80 -38.81 -24.17
C LYS A 285 16.55 -37.34 -23.82
N ARG A 286 16.93 -36.93 -22.60
CA ARG A 286 16.81 -35.54 -22.16
C ARG A 286 17.74 -34.62 -22.96
N ILE A 287 17.20 -33.51 -23.42
CA ILE A 287 17.90 -32.51 -24.25
C ILE A 287 18.71 -31.52 -23.39
N ALA A 288 18.09 -31.01 -22.33
CA ALA A 288 18.62 -29.96 -21.48
C ALA A 288 18.61 -30.35 -20.00
N ARG A 289 19.65 -29.95 -19.27
CA ARG A 289 19.67 -30.00 -17.79
C ARG A 289 19.09 -28.70 -17.25
N ILE A 290 18.12 -28.79 -16.35
CA ILE A 290 17.44 -27.61 -15.78
C ILE A 290 17.86 -27.43 -14.33
N ASN A 291 18.51 -26.30 -14.06
CA ASN A 291 18.91 -25.85 -12.74
C ASN A 291 18.06 -24.64 -12.34
N ALA A 292 17.87 -24.46 -11.03
CA ALA A 292 17.05 -23.35 -10.54
C ALA A 292 17.61 -22.75 -9.25
N ILE A 293 17.45 -21.44 -9.12
CA ILE A 293 17.82 -20.66 -7.95
C ILE A 293 16.57 -19.90 -7.49
N GLY A 294 16.10 -20.25 -6.31
CA GLY A 294 14.96 -19.63 -5.65
C GLY A 294 15.39 -18.49 -4.73
N PHE A 295 14.79 -17.32 -4.89
CA PHE A 295 14.96 -16.20 -3.98
C PHE A 295 13.79 -16.17 -2.98
N PRO A 296 14.02 -15.82 -1.70
CA PRO A 296 12.91 -15.57 -0.80
C PRO A 296 12.20 -14.29 -1.26
N ASN A 297 10.86 -14.27 -1.24
CA ASN A 297 10.08 -13.08 -1.58
C ASN A 297 10.62 -11.86 -0.83
N VAL A 298 11.31 -10.98 -1.55
CA VAL A 298 12.04 -9.83 -0.97
C VAL A 298 11.09 -8.68 -0.66
N ILE A 299 9.81 -8.80 -1.03
CA ILE A 299 8.77 -7.80 -0.69
C ILE A 299 8.47 -7.87 0.81
N ASN A 300 9.17 -7.04 1.55
CA ASN A 300 8.79 -6.62 2.90
C ASN A 300 7.62 -5.64 2.78
N ASN A 301 6.41 -6.08 3.14
CA ASN A 301 5.50 -5.42 4.08
C ASN A 301 4.09 -6.02 3.96
N GLY A 302 3.73 -6.89 4.91
CA GLY A 302 2.33 -7.09 5.29
C GLY A 302 1.43 -7.80 4.28
N ALA A 303 1.69 -9.07 3.99
CA ALA A 303 0.64 -9.96 3.52
C ALA A 303 0.93 -11.40 3.95
N MET A 304 0.26 -11.84 5.00
CA MET A 304 0.20 -13.23 5.49
C MET A 304 -0.47 -14.20 4.48
N LEU A 305 -0.63 -13.77 3.21
CA LEU A 305 -1.34 -14.46 2.13
C LEU A 305 -0.42 -14.93 0.98
N LEU A 306 0.85 -14.49 0.94
CA LEU A 306 1.83 -14.82 -0.12
C LEU A 306 2.80 -15.95 0.24
N GLN A 307 2.59 -16.66 1.36
CA GLN A 307 3.48 -17.76 1.75
C GLN A 307 3.36 -18.99 0.83
N ASN A 308 2.21 -19.20 0.19
CA ASN A 308 1.99 -20.40 -0.62
C ASN A 308 2.69 -20.37 -1.99
N SER A 309 2.88 -19.21 -2.59
CA SER A 309 3.33 -19.11 -3.98
C SER A 309 4.85 -19.23 -4.13
N GLY A 310 5.63 -18.77 -3.14
CA GLY A 310 7.06 -19.10 -3.03
C GLY A 310 7.30 -20.58 -2.72
N VAL A 311 6.48 -21.19 -1.86
CA VAL A 311 6.53 -22.64 -1.60
C VAL A 311 6.18 -23.44 -2.85
N LYS A 312 5.18 -23.00 -3.63
CA LYS A 312 4.84 -23.60 -4.94
C LYS A 312 5.99 -23.49 -5.93
N PHE A 313 6.68 -22.35 -5.99
CA PHE A 313 7.86 -22.19 -6.82
C PHE A 313 8.96 -23.18 -6.41
N ALA A 314 9.27 -23.25 -5.12
CA ALA A 314 10.29 -24.16 -4.60
C ALA A 314 9.96 -25.63 -4.91
N LYS A 315 8.70 -26.04 -4.70
CA LYS A 315 8.25 -27.40 -5.06
C LYS A 315 8.35 -27.67 -6.56
N LEU A 316 7.82 -26.77 -7.39
CA LEU A 316 7.88 -26.91 -8.84
C LEU A 316 9.34 -27.02 -9.32
N MET A 317 10.23 -26.15 -8.85
CA MET A 317 11.63 -26.16 -9.26
C MET A 317 12.37 -27.38 -8.70
N HIS A 318 12.06 -27.83 -7.49
CA HIS A 318 12.60 -29.06 -6.94
C HIS A 318 12.27 -30.26 -7.84
N ASP A 319 10.98 -30.46 -8.14
CA ASP A 319 10.51 -31.57 -8.98
C ASP A 319 11.09 -31.46 -10.41
N LEU A 320 11.10 -30.24 -10.97
CA LEU A 320 11.61 -29.99 -12.31
C LEU A 320 13.12 -30.27 -12.41
N THR A 321 13.92 -29.77 -11.47
CA THR A 321 15.37 -29.99 -11.48
C THR A 321 15.71 -31.46 -11.26
N TYR A 322 14.96 -32.15 -10.38
CA TYR A 322 15.10 -33.59 -10.14
C TYR A 322 14.81 -34.41 -11.40
N GLU A 323 13.71 -34.14 -12.12
CA GLU A 323 13.35 -34.85 -13.36
C GLU A 323 14.27 -34.59 -14.56
N HIS A 324 14.99 -33.46 -14.52
CA HIS A 324 15.85 -33.00 -15.60
C HIS A 324 17.35 -33.03 -15.26
N GLY A 325 17.72 -33.71 -14.17
CA GLY A 325 19.12 -33.96 -13.81
C GLY A 325 19.92 -32.70 -13.49
N GLY A 326 19.26 -31.67 -12.95
CA GLY A 326 19.91 -30.46 -12.44
C GLY A 326 19.76 -30.32 -10.92
N ALA A 327 20.03 -29.13 -10.41
CA ALA A 327 19.97 -28.81 -8.99
C ALA A 327 19.11 -27.57 -8.71
N PHE A 328 18.37 -27.62 -7.59
CA PHE A 328 17.64 -26.48 -7.04
C PHE A 328 18.33 -25.93 -5.80
N ILE A 329 18.54 -24.61 -5.76
CA ILE A 329 19.13 -23.89 -4.63
C ILE A 329 18.13 -22.86 -4.12
N GLY A 330 17.60 -23.07 -2.92
CA GLY A 330 16.78 -22.07 -2.22
C GLY A 330 17.65 -21.12 -1.40
N MET A 331 17.54 -19.82 -1.65
CA MET A 331 18.21 -18.79 -0.86
C MET A 331 17.40 -18.50 0.41
N ASN A 332 18.07 -18.44 1.57
CA ASN A 332 17.44 -18.06 2.83
C ASN A 332 17.70 -16.58 3.15
N ARG A 333 16.76 -15.93 3.84
CA ARG A 333 16.79 -14.48 4.17
C ARG A 333 18.05 -14.09 4.96
N GLU A 334 18.53 -14.96 5.83
CA GLU A 334 19.76 -14.76 6.63
C GLU A 334 21.03 -14.70 5.75
N ASN A 335 21.05 -15.39 4.60
CA ASN A 335 22.17 -15.34 3.65
C ASN A 335 22.16 -14.06 2.79
N LEU A 336 21.04 -13.32 2.76
CA LEU A 336 20.90 -12.04 2.06
C LEU A 336 21.32 -10.85 2.95
N ASP A 337 20.97 -10.89 4.25
CA ASP A 337 21.23 -9.80 5.20
C ASP A 337 22.71 -9.69 5.64
N SER A 338 23.52 -10.74 5.50
CA SER A 338 24.95 -10.73 5.87
C SER A 338 25.83 -9.86 4.95
N ILE A 339 25.25 -9.20 3.93
CA ILE A 339 26.01 -8.47 2.91
C ILE A 339 25.57 -7.03 2.65
N ASP A 340 24.82 -6.41 3.55
CA ASP A 340 24.10 -5.15 3.27
C ASP A 340 24.91 -3.83 3.45
N ARG A 341 26.24 -3.86 3.63
CA ARG A 341 27.06 -2.62 3.66
C ARG A 341 27.94 -2.37 2.43
N ASN A 342 28.35 -3.41 1.71
CA ASN A 342 29.17 -3.25 0.49
C ASN A 342 28.33 -3.27 -0.81
N GLU A 343 27.11 -3.82 -0.79
CA GLU A 343 26.31 -4.06 -2.00
C GLU A 343 25.75 -2.79 -2.65
N ARG A 344 25.25 -1.85 -1.84
CA ARG A 344 24.79 -0.53 -2.33
C ARG A 344 25.92 0.28 -2.97
N GLY A 345 27.16 0.07 -2.55
CA GLY A 345 28.35 0.70 -3.12
C GLY A 345 28.77 0.09 -4.47
N ARG A 346 28.57 -1.23 -4.64
CA ARG A 346 28.95 -1.97 -5.86
C ARG A 346 27.96 -1.80 -7.01
N TYR A 347 26.66 -1.70 -6.70
CA TYR A 347 25.60 -1.45 -7.66
C TYR A 347 24.81 -0.18 -7.28
N PRO A 348 25.41 1.01 -7.40
CA PRO A 348 24.77 2.25 -6.98
C PRO A 348 23.51 2.51 -7.80
N THR A 349 22.41 2.82 -7.11
CA THR A 349 21.16 3.26 -7.74
C THR A 349 21.46 4.48 -8.63
N PRO A 350 21.20 4.42 -9.95
CA PRO A 350 21.37 5.59 -10.80
C PRO A 350 20.47 6.72 -10.28
N PRO A 351 20.91 7.99 -10.34
CA PRO A 351 20.05 9.11 -9.97
C PRO A 351 18.77 9.06 -10.81
N PRO A 352 17.59 9.39 -10.22
CA PRO A 352 16.34 9.37 -10.94
C PRO A 352 16.45 10.26 -12.19
N PRO A 353 15.84 9.87 -13.32
CA PRO A 353 15.85 10.70 -14.52
C PRO A 353 15.27 12.08 -14.17
N PRO A 354 15.85 13.18 -14.70
CA PRO A 354 15.36 14.52 -14.39
C PRO A 354 13.87 14.59 -14.74
N THR A 355 13.07 15.07 -13.79
CA THR A 355 11.65 15.30 -13.97
C THR A 355 11.44 16.14 -15.23
N ARG A 356 10.82 15.55 -16.27
CA ARG A 356 10.33 16.29 -17.44
C ARG A 356 9.16 17.18 -16.97
N GLY A 357 9.51 18.34 -16.43
CA GLY A 357 8.56 19.25 -15.80
C GLY A 357 9.28 20.50 -15.31
N GLY A 358 9.72 21.32 -16.25
CA GLY A 358 10.37 22.60 -15.97
C GLY A 358 10.77 23.26 -17.27
N GLY A 359 9.84 23.99 -17.89
CA GLY A 359 10.15 24.82 -19.04
C GLY A 359 11.29 25.78 -18.70
N VAL A 360 12.32 25.79 -19.54
CA VAL A 360 13.41 26.76 -19.44
C VAL A 360 12.83 28.13 -19.79
N ILE A 361 12.58 28.96 -18.77
CA ILE A 361 12.32 30.39 -18.97
C ILE A 361 13.67 31.02 -19.31
N ILE A 362 13.90 31.28 -20.59
CA ILE A 362 15.00 32.13 -21.05
C ILE A 362 14.57 33.58 -20.77
N ARG A 363 15.12 34.19 -19.71
CA ARG A 363 15.08 35.64 -19.53
C ARG A 363 16.17 36.25 -20.42
N PHE A 364 15.76 36.99 -21.45
CA PHE A 364 16.66 37.88 -22.16
C PHE A 364 16.97 39.10 -21.28
N PRO A 365 18.24 39.51 -21.15
CA PRO A 365 18.59 40.74 -20.46
C PRO A 365 18.22 41.95 -21.34
N GLY A 366 17.63 42.95 -20.67
CA GLY A 366 17.15 44.26 -21.14
C GLY A 366 17.54 44.78 -22.54
N ILE A 367 16.50 45.26 -23.24
CA ILE A 367 16.50 46.53 -23.98
C ILE A 367 15.28 47.30 -23.51
#